data_AF-A0A4P8GFV8-F1
#
_entry.id   AF-A0A4P8GFV8-F1
#
_cell.length_a   1.000
_cell.length_b   1.000
_cell.length_c   1.000
_cell.angle_alpha   90.00
_cell.angle_beta   90.00
_cell.angle_gamma   90.00
#
_symmetry.space_group_name_H-M   'P 1'
#
loop_
_entity.id
_entity.type
_entity.pdbx_description
1 polymer ?
#
loop_
_entity_poly.entity_id
_entity_poly.type
_entity_poly.pdbx_seq_one_letter_code
_entity_poly.pdbx_strand_id
1 'polypeptide(L)'
;MKEIWETLKQYFGDGFVPGSAPLRYEMHFCDMKEPLNKKQSMRYGVEIPEDAMPLFSVLGDTCAPPCSCQDISGVIEHIDRYLENAPIRHADDYTITSGKDDEDINQVSLYIMRDTLSWWVHWGGSLHPNNYWKLIYVAFAAIPDDVQVHPRDFIDGTYRFLGHSWNDCLNGLLAEGVPSDQVKLAEMTLWRQMATQYIEKVDPGLRSLLVSKTTLMTQYRVMTANTLGCAVLLLASEGVIVGDLDDGALEMASIAQCLSMDMAKEALGVLEGEKTETVAGDRRQLKRELRWLYVRCMKYLDAQPHAEFLRRFASSGLHYVPMMDRYLERVRGHIRFPIRESVARILEPFIKREPTPNKSGREADHIAQVVNEPITVAL
;
A
#
# COMPACT_ATOMS: atom_id res chain seq x y z
N MET A 1 6.18 20.02 -2.37
CA MET A 1 5.73 19.26 -1.18
C MET A 1 4.70 20.00 -0.34
N LYS A 2 5.01 21.19 0.22
CA LYS A 2 4.09 21.92 1.10
C LYS A 2 2.67 22.12 0.52
N GLU A 3 2.54 22.50 -0.75
CA GLU A 3 1.24 22.66 -1.41
C GLU A 3 0.41 21.36 -1.47
N ILE A 4 1.04 20.22 -1.75
CA ILE A 4 0.39 18.90 -1.76
C ILE A 4 -0.08 18.57 -0.35
N TRP A 5 0.77 18.82 0.66
CA TRP A 5 0.44 18.58 2.06
C TRP A 5 -0.76 19.43 2.54
N GLU A 6 -0.81 20.71 2.19
CA GLU A 6 -1.94 21.58 2.53
C GLU A 6 -3.23 21.19 1.79
N THR A 7 -3.13 20.73 0.55
CA THR A 7 -4.27 20.19 -0.21
C THR A 7 -4.83 18.94 0.48
N LEU A 8 -3.95 18.05 0.94
CA LEU A 8 -4.34 16.87 1.69
C LEU A 8 -5.00 17.23 3.03
N LYS A 9 -4.47 18.22 3.75
CA LYS A 9 -5.09 18.71 4.99
C LYS A 9 -6.50 19.22 4.76
N GLN A 10 -6.71 20.00 3.70
CA GLN A 10 -8.03 20.54 3.35
C GLN A 10 -9.01 19.43 2.96
N TYR A 11 -8.56 18.41 2.23
CA TYR A 11 -9.42 17.32 1.79
C TYR A 11 -9.82 16.39 2.94
N PHE A 12 -8.84 15.91 3.71
CA PHE A 12 -9.11 14.96 4.78
C PHE A 12 -9.68 15.66 6.01
N GLY A 13 -9.27 16.90 6.30
CA GLY A 13 -9.61 17.56 7.56
C GLY A 13 -9.06 16.81 8.77
N ASP A 14 -9.45 17.28 9.95
CA ASP A 14 -9.19 16.56 11.20
C ASP A 14 -10.17 15.39 11.36
N GLY A 15 -9.68 14.29 11.92
CA GLY A 15 -10.53 13.21 12.43
C GLY A 15 -10.95 13.48 13.87
N PHE A 16 -11.06 12.42 14.66
CA PHE A 16 -11.36 12.51 16.09
C PHE A 16 -10.34 13.35 16.88
N VAL A 17 -9.07 13.38 16.46
CA VAL A 17 -8.00 14.16 17.11
C VAL A 17 -7.80 15.49 16.36
N PRO A 18 -7.97 16.66 17.01
CA PRO A 18 -7.63 17.94 16.40
C PRO A 18 -6.15 18.03 15.99
N GLY A 19 -5.89 18.59 14.80
CA GLY A 19 -4.55 18.64 14.21
C GLY A 19 -4.02 17.29 13.71
N SER A 20 -4.90 16.32 13.42
CA SER A 20 -4.51 15.03 12.84
C SER A 20 -4.47 15.02 11.32
N ALA A 21 -5.01 16.06 10.66
CA ALA A 21 -4.95 16.21 9.22
C ALA A 21 -3.50 16.23 8.70
N PRO A 22 -3.16 15.57 7.57
CA PRO A 22 -4.04 14.76 6.71
C PRO A 22 -4.05 13.26 7.08
N LEU A 23 -3.39 12.86 8.17
CA LEU A 23 -3.28 11.46 8.55
C LEU A 23 -4.63 10.93 9.03
N ARG A 24 -5.34 11.71 9.87
CA ARG A 24 -6.77 11.57 10.25
C ARG A 24 -7.19 10.16 10.73
N TYR A 25 -7.74 10.08 11.94
CA TYR A 25 -8.30 8.84 12.51
C TYR A 25 -9.81 8.99 12.73
N GLU A 26 -10.63 8.07 12.25
CA GLU A 26 -12.06 8.06 12.57
C GLU A 26 -12.33 7.36 13.89
N MET A 27 -11.48 6.38 14.24
CA MET A 27 -11.66 5.57 15.43
C MET A 27 -10.47 5.63 16.38
N HIS A 28 -10.79 5.67 17.67
CA HIS A 28 -9.83 5.43 18.73
C HIS A 28 -9.69 3.92 18.95
N PHE A 29 -8.52 3.34 18.67
CA PHE A 29 -8.33 1.90 18.84
C PHE A 29 -8.58 1.39 20.26
N CYS A 30 -8.26 2.19 21.27
CA CYS A 30 -8.47 1.79 22.66
C CYS A 30 -9.96 1.76 23.05
N ASP A 31 -10.83 2.36 22.24
CA ASP A 31 -12.27 2.40 22.47
C ASP A 31 -12.98 1.24 21.77
N MET A 32 -12.26 0.43 20.98
CA MET A 32 -12.82 -0.72 20.30
C MET A 32 -13.29 -1.78 21.31
N LYS A 33 -14.61 -1.86 21.46
CA LYS A 33 -15.27 -2.90 22.26
C LYS A 33 -15.52 -4.13 21.39
N GLU A 34 -15.56 -5.30 22.03
CA GLU A 34 -16.09 -6.49 21.36
C GLU A 34 -17.56 -6.25 21.00
N PRO A 35 -17.99 -6.49 19.74
CA PRO A 35 -19.38 -6.31 19.37
C PRO A 35 -20.29 -7.27 20.15
N LEU A 36 -21.46 -6.79 20.54
CA LEU A 36 -22.46 -7.59 21.26
C LEU A 36 -23.05 -8.72 20.40
N ASN A 37 -23.11 -8.52 19.08
CA ASN A 37 -23.68 -9.47 18.13
C ASN A 37 -22.61 -9.92 17.13
N LYS A 38 -22.23 -11.21 17.18
CA LYS A 38 -21.39 -11.83 16.15
C LYS A 38 -22.27 -12.31 15.02
N LYS A 39 -22.12 -11.77 13.81
CA LYS A 39 -22.72 -12.41 12.63
C LYS A 39 -21.92 -13.67 12.31
N GLN A 40 -22.60 -14.81 12.27
CA GLN A 40 -22.02 -16.06 11.76
C GLN A 40 -21.94 -16.02 10.23
N SER A 41 -21.13 -15.12 9.65
CA SER A 41 -20.81 -15.17 8.23
C SER A 41 -19.43 -15.81 8.07
N MET A 42 -19.38 -17.13 7.92
CA MET A 42 -18.13 -17.87 7.66
C MET A 42 -17.66 -17.79 6.19
N ARG A 43 -18.07 -16.78 5.42
CA ARG A 43 -17.56 -16.64 4.06
C ARG A 43 -16.17 -16.01 4.10
N TYR A 44 -15.17 -16.90 4.07
CA TYR A 44 -13.77 -16.71 3.68
C TYR A 44 -13.00 -15.53 4.32
N GLY A 45 -11.99 -15.89 5.11
CA GLY A 45 -11.04 -15.01 5.79
C GLY A 45 -10.48 -15.77 6.99
N VAL A 46 -9.19 -15.62 7.31
CA VAL A 46 -8.63 -16.25 8.51
C VAL A 46 -8.97 -15.39 9.72
N GLU A 47 -10.01 -15.82 10.41
CA GLU A 47 -10.29 -15.37 11.76
C GLU A 47 -9.62 -16.33 12.74
N ILE A 48 -8.82 -15.77 13.63
CA ILE A 48 -8.23 -16.52 14.72
C ILE A 48 -8.87 -15.97 15.98
N PRO A 49 -9.80 -16.72 16.59
CA PRO A 49 -10.39 -16.32 17.85
C PRO A 49 -9.30 -15.98 18.88
N GLU A 50 -9.54 -14.96 19.70
CA GLU A 50 -8.56 -14.49 20.71
C GLU A 50 -8.13 -15.62 21.64
N ASP A 51 -9.08 -16.47 22.03
CA ASP A 51 -8.91 -17.68 22.83
C ASP A 51 -8.19 -18.82 22.09
N ALA A 52 -8.22 -18.82 20.75
CA ALA A 52 -7.48 -19.77 19.92
C ALA A 52 -6.04 -19.30 19.62
N MET A 53 -5.70 -18.01 19.78
CA MET A 53 -4.35 -17.51 19.49
C MET A 53 -3.24 -18.25 20.25
N PRO A 54 -3.40 -18.60 21.56
CA PRO A 54 -2.43 -19.42 22.26
C PRO A 54 -2.28 -20.84 21.68
N LEU A 55 -3.33 -21.41 21.07
CA LEU A 55 -3.29 -22.72 20.42
C LEU A 55 -2.44 -22.69 19.15
N PHE A 56 -2.47 -21.58 18.41
CA PHE A 56 -1.50 -21.30 17.37
C PHE A 56 -0.20 -20.83 18.04
N SER A 57 0.59 -21.76 18.56
CA SER A 57 1.87 -21.49 19.24
C SER A 57 2.81 -20.56 18.43
N VAL A 58 2.68 -20.57 17.10
CA VAL A 58 3.37 -19.67 16.15
C VAL A 58 2.91 -18.21 16.29
N LEU A 59 1.64 -17.99 16.60
CA LEU A 59 1.07 -16.66 16.83
C LEU A 59 1.28 -16.24 18.28
N GLY A 60 0.90 -17.02 19.29
CA GLY A 60 1.09 -16.68 20.69
C GLY A 60 0.10 -15.64 21.25
N ASP A 61 0.33 -15.20 22.49
CA ASP A 61 -0.62 -14.41 23.30
C ASP A 61 -0.86 -12.97 22.79
N THR A 62 -1.90 -12.29 23.28
CA THR A 62 -2.22 -10.89 22.96
C THR A 62 -1.92 -9.93 24.12
N CYS A 63 -1.81 -8.63 23.83
CA CYS A 63 -1.70 -7.58 24.86
C CYS A 63 -2.26 -6.28 24.29
N ALA A 64 -3.08 -5.56 25.04
CA ALA A 64 -3.50 -4.23 24.58
C ALA A 64 -2.27 -3.30 24.54
N PRO A 65 -2.03 -2.59 23.42
CA PRO A 65 -1.00 -1.57 23.36
C PRO A 65 -1.35 -0.38 24.26
N PRO A 66 -0.35 0.40 24.72
CA PRO A 66 -0.62 1.72 25.27
C PRO A 66 -1.30 2.60 24.22
N CYS A 67 -2.19 3.49 24.69
CA CYS A 67 -2.78 4.48 23.80
C CYS A 67 -1.73 5.48 23.34
N SER A 68 -1.55 5.63 22.03
CA SER A 68 -0.78 6.71 21.41
C SER A 68 -1.56 7.42 20.30
N CYS A 69 -2.89 7.31 20.28
CA CYS A 69 -3.72 7.92 19.23
C CYS A 69 -3.60 9.45 19.21
N GLN A 70 -3.39 10.08 20.37
CA GLN A 70 -3.25 11.55 20.48
C GLN A 70 -1.84 12.05 20.10
N ASP A 71 -0.85 11.17 20.02
CA ASP A 71 0.53 11.54 19.66
C ASP A 71 0.67 11.98 18.20
N ILE A 72 -0.37 11.74 17.38
CA ILE A 72 -0.40 12.10 15.96
C ILE A 72 -0.19 13.58 15.73
N SER A 73 -0.73 14.45 16.58
CA SER A 73 -0.56 15.90 16.43
C SER A 73 0.92 16.30 16.49
N GLY A 74 1.71 15.63 17.35
CA GLY A 74 3.16 15.84 17.40
C GLY A 74 3.89 15.36 16.14
N VAL A 75 3.39 14.30 15.48
CA VAL A 75 3.91 13.84 14.19
C VAL A 75 3.59 14.86 13.09
N ILE A 76 2.37 15.41 13.05
CA ILE A 76 1.98 16.43 12.08
C ILE A 76 2.79 17.72 12.27
N GLU A 77 2.94 18.19 13.51
CA GLU A 77 3.77 19.37 13.83
C GLU A 77 5.22 19.19 13.38
N HIS A 78 5.77 17.99 13.55
CA HIS A 78 7.12 17.66 13.08
C HIS A 78 7.22 17.74 11.56
N ILE A 79 6.27 17.12 10.85
CA ILE A 79 6.21 17.17 9.38
C ILE A 79 6.06 18.60 8.88
N ASP A 80 5.19 19.41 9.49
CA ASP A 80 4.99 20.80 9.09
C ASP A 80 6.28 21.62 9.22
N ARG A 81 6.99 21.48 10.34
CA ARG A 81 8.29 22.14 10.56
C ARG A 81 9.35 21.67 9.57
N TYR A 82 9.38 20.37 9.25
CA TYR A 82 10.27 19.84 8.22
C TYR A 82 9.97 20.49 6.86
N LEU A 83 8.69 20.53 6.45
CA LEU A 83 8.26 21.07 5.16
C LEU A 83 8.47 22.57 5.00
N GLU A 84 8.60 23.34 6.08
CA GLU A 84 8.99 24.76 6.04
C GLU A 84 10.40 24.99 5.50
N ASN A 85 11.31 24.05 5.78
CA ASN A 85 12.73 24.17 5.44
C ASN A 85 13.20 23.10 4.44
N ALA A 86 12.29 22.21 4.01
CA ALA A 86 12.62 21.11 3.11
C ALA A 86 13.11 21.63 1.75
N PRO A 87 14.13 21.00 1.15
CA PRO A 87 14.56 21.36 -0.19
C PRO A 87 13.47 21.04 -1.21
N ILE A 88 13.49 21.75 -2.35
CA ILE A 88 12.52 21.54 -3.44
C ILE A 88 12.63 20.12 -4.02
N ARG A 89 13.86 19.56 -4.01
CA ARG A 89 14.22 18.22 -4.49
C ARG A 89 15.17 17.56 -3.51
N HIS A 90 15.12 16.25 -3.38
CA HIS A 90 16.13 15.50 -2.65
C HIS A 90 17.18 14.95 -3.61
N ALA A 91 18.42 14.77 -3.15
CA ALA A 91 19.50 14.21 -3.98
C ALA A 91 19.22 12.75 -4.39
N ASP A 92 18.42 12.04 -3.60
CA ASP A 92 18.04 10.63 -3.80
C ASP A 92 16.70 10.46 -4.55
N ASP A 93 16.16 11.52 -5.16
CA ASP A 93 14.98 11.38 -6.03
C ASP A 93 15.29 10.41 -7.18
N TYR A 94 14.35 9.52 -7.49
CA TYR A 94 14.47 8.40 -8.44
C TYR A 94 15.44 7.28 -8.04
N THR A 95 16.01 7.31 -6.84
CA THR A 95 16.82 6.19 -6.33
C THR A 95 15.93 4.96 -6.07
N ILE A 96 16.40 3.80 -6.51
CA ILE A 96 15.79 2.51 -6.22
C ILE A 96 16.12 2.12 -4.77
N THR A 97 15.09 1.89 -3.97
CA THR A 97 15.17 1.59 -2.54
C THR A 97 14.77 0.15 -2.19
N SER A 98 14.56 -0.71 -3.19
CA SER A 98 14.15 -2.11 -3.00
C SER A 98 15.22 -2.99 -2.31
N GLY A 99 16.49 -2.62 -2.46
CA GLY A 99 17.64 -3.42 -2.01
C GLY A 99 17.88 -4.69 -2.81
N LYS A 100 17.24 -4.85 -3.98
CA LYS A 100 17.28 -6.06 -4.82
C LYS A 100 18.21 -5.97 -6.02
N ASP A 101 19.18 -5.04 -5.97
CA ASP A 101 20.13 -4.76 -7.05
C ASP A 101 19.47 -4.54 -8.43
N ASP A 102 18.27 -3.95 -8.47
CA ASP A 102 17.59 -3.65 -9.73
C ASP A 102 18.38 -2.59 -10.52
N GLU A 103 18.55 -2.81 -11.83
CA GLU A 103 19.41 -1.98 -12.69
C GLU A 103 18.76 -0.63 -13.05
N ASP A 104 17.44 -0.61 -13.23
CA ASP A 104 16.68 0.59 -13.59
C ASP A 104 15.20 0.54 -13.14
N ILE A 105 14.55 1.70 -13.21
CA ILE A 105 13.16 1.89 -12.77
C ILE A 105 12.15 1.12 -13.63
N ASN A 106 12.43 0.89 -14.92
CA ASN A 106 11.55 0.10 -15.79
C ASN A 106 11.55 -1.37 -15.36
N GLN A 107 12.72 -1.92 -15.00
CA GLN A 107 12.83 -3.26 -14.44
C GLN A 107 12.05 -3.36 -13.12
N VAL A 108 12.24 -2.39 -12.21
CA VAL A 108 11.45 -2.30 -10.97
C VAL A 108 9.95 -2.25 -11.27
N SER A 109 9.54 -1.48 -12.27
CA SER A 109 8.12 -1.34 -12.66
C SER A 109 7.51 -2.65 -13.15
N LEU A 110 8.26 -3.47 -13.90
CA LEU A 110 7.82 -4.79 -14.35
C LEU A 110 7.61 -5.74 -13.16
N TYR A 111 8.53 -5.73 -12.19
CA TYR A 111 8.40 -6.53 -10.98
C TYR A 111 7.25 -6.06 -10.09
N ILE A 112 7.03 -4.75 -9.97
CA ILE A 112 5.88 -4.20 -9.28
C ILE A 112 4.59 -4.71 -9.93
N MET A 113 4.48 -4.62 -11.26
CA MET A 113 3.26 -5.10 -11.94
C MET A 113 3.06 -6.61 -11.75
N ARG A 114 4.12 -7.42 -11.82
CA ARG A 114 4.07 -8.86 -11.50
C ARG A 114 3.48 -9.07 -10.11
N ASP A 115 4.03 -8.37 -9.12
CA ASP A 115 3.62 -8.49 -7.72
C ASP A 115 2.17 -8.01 -7.53
N THR A 116 1.76 -6.93 -8.20
CA THR A 116 0.38 -6.42 -8.19
C THR A 116 -0.62 -7.41 -8.78
N LEU A 117 -0.28 -8.08 -9.88
CA LEU A 117 -1.15 -9.11 -10.46
C LEU A 117 -1.31 -10.30 -9.51
N SER A 118 -0.21 -10.77 -8.93
CA SER A 118 -0.25 -11.85 -7.93
C SER A 118 -1.07 -11.44 -6.71
N TRP A 119 -0.85 -10.22 -6.22
CA TRP A 119 -1.62 -9.61 -5.14
C TRP A 119 -3.10 -9.61 -5.50
N TRP A 120 -3.50 -9.07 -6.67
CA TRP A 120 -4.89 -8.99 -7.11
C TRP A 120 -5.61 -10.35 -7.10
N VAL A 121 -4.94 -11.40 -7.57
CA VAL A 121 -5.50 -12.76 -7.62
C VAL A 121 -5.84 -13.29 -6.22
N HIS A 122 -5.09 -12.93 -5.17
CA HIS A 122 -5.45 -13.30 -3.80
C HIS A 122 -6.81 -12.69 -3.36
N TRP A 123 -7.23 -11.58 -3.99
CA TRP A 123 -8.46 -10.86 -3.66
C TRP A 123 -9.61 -11.11 -4.61
N GLY A 124 -9.44 -10.77 -5.89
CA GLY A 124 -10.48 -10.88 -6.91
C GLY A 124 -10.63 -12.31 -7.44
N GLY A 125 -9.71 -13.21 -7.09
CA GLY A 125 -9.68 -14.59 -7.58
C GLY A 125 -9.27 -14.72 -9.05
N SER A 126 -9.45 -13.67 -9.86
CA SER A 126 -9.06 -13.65 -11.27
C SER A 126 -8.71 -12.24 -11.78
N LEU A 127 -8.04 -12.18 -12.93
CA LEU A 127 -7.69 -10.95 -13.62
C LEU A 127 -8.76 -10.60 -14.66
N HIS A 128 -9.84 -9.96 -14.20
CA HIS A 128 -10.91 -9.54 -15.11
C HIS A 128 -10.47 -8.34 -15.97
N PRO A 129 -10.78 -8.32 -17.29
CA PRO A 129 -10.39 -7.21 -18.17
C PRO A 129 -10.94 -5.84 -17.78
N ASN A 130 -12.07 -5.78 -17.06
CA ASN A 130 -12.69 -4.54 -16.56
C ASN A 130 -12.06 -4.00 -15.27
N ASN A 131 -10.94 -4.59 -14.82
CA ASN A 131 -10.16 -4.14 -13.67
C ASN A 131 -8.75 -3.67 -14.06
N TYR A 132 -8.50 -3.42 -15.35
CA TYR A 132 -7.20 -2.99 -15.87
C TYR A 132 -6.66 -1.75 -15.14
N TRP A 133 -7.44 -0.69 -15.02
CA TRP A 133 -7.04 0.55 -14.39
C TRP A 133 -7.02 0.46 -12.87
N LYS A 134 -7.87 -0.38 -12.26
CA LYS A 134 -7.77 -0.73 -10.84
C LYS A 134 -6.45 -1.44 -10.53
N LEU A 135 -6.01 -2.35 -11.40
CA LEU A 135 -4.70 -3.00 -11.31
C LEU A 135 -3.55 -2.00 -11.45
N ILE A 136 -3.62 -1.09 -12.43
CA ILE A 136 -2.62 -0.02 -12.60
C ILE A 136 -2.56 0.88 -11.36
N TYR A 137 -3.69 1.22 -10.74
CA TYR A 137 -3.71 1.98 -9.49
C TYR A 137 -2.96 1.27 -8.37
N VAL A 138 -3.25 -0.02 -8.16
CA VAL A 138 -2.57 -0.82 -7.11
C VAL A 138 -1.07 -0.89 -7.40
N ALA A 139 -0.69 -0.97 -8.68
CA ALA A 139 0.71 -0.92 -9.07
C ALA A 139 1.35 0.44 -8.74
N PHE A 140 0.67 1.57 -9.03
CA PHE A 140 1.11 2.89 -8.59
C PHE A 140 1.30 2.97 -7.07
N ALA A 141 0.39 2.39 -6.29
CA ALA A 141 0.50 2.34 -4.83
C ALA A 141 1.70 1.49 -4.34
N ALA A 142 2.25 0.60 -5.15
CA ALA A 142 3.42 -0.21 -4.78
C ALA A 142 4.77 0.44 -5.16
N ILE A 143 4.76 1.46 -6.02
CA ILE A 143 5.97 2.15 -6.49
C ILE A 143 6.78 2.80 -5.37
N PRO A 144 6.18 3.58 -4.44
CA PRO A 144 6.98 4.40 -3.57
C PRO A 144 7.61 3.59 -2.42
N ASP A 145 7.32 2.29 -2.31
CA ASP A 145 8.13 1.34 -1.54
C ASP A 145 9.53 1.17 -2.18
N ASP A 146 9.58 0.95 -3.49
CA ASP A 146 10.77 0.48 -4.21
C ASP A 146 11.53 1.60 -4.92
N VAL A 147 10.90 2.76 -5.16
CA VAL A 147 11.52 3.93 -5.80
C VAL A 147 11.18 5.18 -5.00
N GLN A 148 12.17 6.04 -4.72
CA GLN A 148 11.90 7.35 -4.14
C GLN A 148 11.38 8.32 -5.22
N VAL A 149 10.06 8.38 -5.41
CA VAL A 149 9.44 9.29 -6.37
C VAL A 149 8.96 10.55 -5.65
N HIS A 150 9.46 11.72 -6.07
CA HIS A 150 8.97 12.98 -5.53
C HIS A 150 7.48 13.17 -5.90
N PRO A 151 6.59 13.47 -4.94
CA PRO A 151 5.14 13.53 -5.17
C PRO A 151 4.69 14.46 -6.30
N ARG A 152 5.42 15.55 -6.55
CA ARG A 152 5.12 16.43 -7.69
C ARG A 152 5.29 15.73 -9.05
N ASP A 153 6.33 14.91 -9.21
CA ASP A 153 6.60 14.22 -10.47
C ASP A 153 5.57 13.14 -10.77
N PHE A 154 5.04 12.54 -9.71
CA PHE A 154 3.91 11.63 -9.81
C PHE A 154 2.64 12.38 -10.26
N ILE A 155 2.31 13.50 -9.61
CA ILE A 155 1.08 14.25 -9.87
C ILE A 155 1.09 14.92 -11.26
N ASP A 156 2.19 15.54 -11.67
CA ASP A 156 2.30 16.23 -12.95
C ASP A 156 2.54 15.30 -14.15
N GLY A 157 2.76 14.01 -13.90
CA GLY A 157 2.95 13.00 -14.93
C GLY A 157 4.37 12.94 -15.50
N THR A 158 5.34 13.61 -14.86
CA THR A 158 6.78 13.45 -15.17
C THR A 158 7.22 12.01 -14.92
N TYR A 159 6.81 11.42 -13.80
CA TYR A 159 6.98 10.00 -13.53
C TYR A 159 5.94 9.18 -14.29
N ARG A 160 6.38 8.14 -15.00
CA ARG A 160 5.52 7.23 -15.76
C ARG A 160 5.75 5.79 -15.36
N PHE A 161 4.69 5.11 -14.92
CA PHE A 161 4.72 3.68 -14.63
C PHE A 161 4.36 2.89 -15.88
N LEU A 162 5.29 2.11 -16.42
CA LEU A 162 5.10 1.34 -17.66
C LEU A 162 4.51 2.20 -18.80
N GLY A 163 4.90 3.47 -18.88
CA GLY A 163 4.43 4.47 -19.86
C GLY A 163 3.15 5.23 -19.47
N HIS A 164 2.43 4.80 -18.45
CA HIS A 164 1.21 5.46 -17.96
C HIS A 164 1.56 6.57 -16.97
N SER A 165 0.91 7.72 -17.12
CA SER A 165 0.91 8.80 -16.14
C SER A 165 -0.18 8.58 -15.08
N TRP A 166 -0.09 9.29 -13.95
CA TRP A 166 -1.16 9.28 -12.96
C TRP A 166 -2.52 9.72 -13.55
N ASN A 167 -2.51 10.74 -14.41
CA ASN A 167 -3.70 11.21 -15.10
C ASN A 167 -4.29 10.17 -16.08
N ASP A 168 -3.46 9.34 -16.72
CA ASP A 168 -3.98 8.20 -17.51
C ASP A 168 -4.79 7.25 -16.63
N CYS A 169 -4.27 6.94 -15.42
CA CYS A 169 -4.95 6.06 -14.46
C CYS A 169 -6.29 6.63 -13.99
N LEU A 170 -6.34 7.92 -13.64
CA LEU A 170 -7.58 8.58 -13.20
C LEU A 170 -8.68 8.51 -14.26
N ASN A 171 -8.34 8.87 -15.50
CA ASN A 171 -9.29 8.80 -16.61
C ASN A 171 -9.71 7.35 -16.91
N GLY A 172 -8.77 6.42 -16.76
CA GLY A 172 -9.02 5.00 -16.89
C GLY A 172 -9.99 4.43 -15.86
N LEU A 173 -9.86 4.81 -14.59
CA LEU A 173 -10.78 4.40 -13.52
C LEU A 173 -12.21 4.89 -13.78
N LEU A 174 -12.36 6.14 -14.24
CA LEU A 174 -13.65 6.68 -14.65
C LEU A 174 -14.23 5.90 -15.85
N ALA A 175 -13.38 5.54 -16.82
CA ALA A 175 -13.79 4.75 -17.99
C ALA A 175 -14.20 3.31 -17.62
N GLU A 176 -13.68 2.76 -16.53
CA GLU A 176 -14.12 1.48 -15.94
C GLU A 176 -15.42 1.57 -15.14
N GLY A 177 -16.02 2.76 -15.05
CA GLY A 177 -17.26 2.99 -14.33
C GLY A 177 -17.10 3.11 -12.82
N VAL A 178 -15.89 3.37 -12.31
CA VAL A 178 -15.71 3.70 -10.88
C VAL A 178 -16.36 5.06 -10.61
N PRO A 179 -17.25 5.18 -9.60
CA PRO A 179 -17.89 6.45 -9.25
C PRO A 179 -16.87 7.57 -8.99
N SER A 180 -17.19 8.79 -9.41
CA SER A 180 -16.25 9.94 -9.37
C SER A 180 -15.78 10.30 -7.96
N ASP A 181 -16.65 10.16 -6.97
CA ASP A 181 -16.37 10.32 -5.55
C ASP A 181 -15.36 9.29 -5.05
N GLN A 182 -15.47 8.03 -5.47
CA GLN A 182 -14.51 6.97 -5.15
C GLN A 182 -13.18 7.16 -5.86
N VAL A 183 -13.20 7.59 -7.13
CA VAL A 183 -11.98 7.98 -7.85
C VAL A 183 -11.29 9.12 -7.10
N LYS A 184 -12.05 10.11 -6.62
CA LYS A 184 -11.49 11.22 -5.84
C LYS A 184 -10.90 10.76 -4.51
N LEU A 185 -11.59 9.86 -3.80
CA LEU A 185 -11.07 9.27 -2.57
C LEU A 185 -9.76 8.52 -2.83
N ALA A 186 -9.75 7.63 -3.82
CA ALA A 186 -8.56 6.87 -4.22
C ALA A 186 -7.40 7.79 -4.66
N GLU A 187 -7.69 8.90 -5.33
CA GLU A 187 -6.70 9.92 -5.67
C GLU A 187 -6.06 10.52 -4.43
N MET A 188 -6.86 11.00 -3.48
CA MET A 188 -6.37 11.67 -2.29
C MET A 188 -5.63 10.72 -1.35
N THR A 189 -6.05 9.44 -1.26
CA THR A 189 -5.33 8.43 -0.47
C THR A 189 -3.97 8.08 -1.08
N LEU A 190 -3.88 8.00 -2.40
CA LEU A 190 -2.60 7.77 -3.08
C LEU A 190 -1.68 8.99 -2.95
N TRP A 191 -2.19 10.20 -3.10
CA TRP A 191 -1.41 11.41 -2.85
C TRP A 191 -0.90 11.47 -1.41
N ARG A 192 -1.73 11.07 -0.45
CA ARG A 192 -1.34 10.95 0.96
C ARG A 192 -0.18 9.97 1.12
N GLN A 193 -0.26 8.79 0.51
CA GLN A 193 0.85 7.84 0.49
C GLN A 193 2.11 8.43 -0.13
N MET A 194 2.02 9.00 -1.33
CA MET A 194 3.17 9.60 -2.00
C MET A 194 3.86 10.60 -1.09
N ALA A 195 3.09 11.46 -0.42
CA ALA A 195 3.63 12.44 0.51
C ALA A 195 4.25 11.80 1.76
N THR A 196 3.52 10.94 2.48
CA THR A 196 3.98 10.37 3.75
C THR A 196 5.18 9.45 3.55
N GLN A 197 5.14 8.59 2.54
CA GLN A 197 6.24 7.68 2.24
C GLN A 197 7.48 8.42 1.75
N TYR A 198 7.32 9.48 0.95
CA TYR A 198 8.44 10.33 0.59
C TYR A 198 9.05 11.00 1.82
N ILE A 199 8.24 11.62 2.68
CA ILE A 199 8.69 12.27 3.92
C ILE A 199 9.38 11.26 4.85
N GLU A 200 8.83 10.06 5.04
CA GLU A 200 9.46 8.97 5.81
C GLU A 200 10.88 8.65 5.33
N LYS A 201 11.13 8.74 4.02
CA LYS A 201 12.46 8.48 3.43
C LYS A 201 13.44 9.64 3.60
N VAL A 202 12.98 10.88 3.46
CA VAL A 202 13.86 12.06 3.45
C VAL A 202 14.02 12.74 4.81
N ASP A 203 13.12 12.49 5.76
CA ASP A 203 13.15 13.05 7.11
C ASP A 203 13.61 11.99 8.14
N PRO A 204 14.89 12.00 8.55
CA PRO A 204 15.40 11.03 9.53
C PRO A 204 14.79 11.20 10.93
N GLY A 205 14.20 12.36 11.24
CA GLY A 205 13.60 12.63 12.56
C GLY A 205 12.24 11.94 12.74
N LEU A 206 11.50 11.76 11.65
CA LEU A 206 10.12 11.28 11.67
C LEU A 206 9.99 9.89 12.32
N ARG A 207 10.87 8.95 11.95
CA ARG A 207 10.80 7.57 12.43
C ARG A 207 10.87 7.47 13.96
N SER A 208 11.70 8.33 14.58
CA SER A 208 11.88 8.31 16.04
C SER A 208 10.60 8.63 16.83
N LEU A 209 9.63 9.30 16.19
CA LEU A 209 8.33 9.63 16.78
C LEU A 209 7.34 8.45 16.73
N LEU A 210 7.56 7.50 15.82
CA LEU A 210 6.66 6.39 15.50
C LEU A 210 7.08 5.06 16.15
N VAL A 211 8.40 4.79 16.19
CA VAL A 211 8.93 3.50 16.67
C VAL A 211 8.47 3.19 18.09
N SER A 212 8.21 1.90 18.36
CA SER A 212 7.72 1.36 19.63
C SER A 212 6.32 1.84 20.05
N LYS A 213 5.61 2.64 19.23
CA LYS A 213 4.22 3.05 19.47
C LYS A 213 3.28 2.30 18.54
N THR A 214 2.83 1.12 18.94
CA THR A 214 2.12 0.18 18.06
C THR A 214 0.91 0.78 17.35
N THR A 215 0.04 1.51 18.07
CA THR A 215 -1.17 2.10 17.46
C THR A 215 -0.82 3.20 16.46
N LEU A 216 0.05 4.13 16.84
CA LEU A 216 0.50 5.23 15.99
C LEU A 216 1.25 4.73 14.75
N MET A 217 2.19 3.79 14.93
CA MET A 217 2.96 3.20 13.83
C MET A 217 2.05 2.47 12.85
N THR A 218 1.13 1.63 13.34
CA THR A 218 0.20 0.88 12.48
C THR A 218 -0.65 1.82 11.63
N GLN A 219 -1.21 2.87 12.23
CA GLN A 219 -1.97 3.89 11.52
C GLN A 219 -1.14 4.64 10.48
N TYR A 220 0.07 5.07 10.86
CA TYR A 220 0.97 5.72 9.90
C TYR A 220 1.28 4.79 8.72
N ARG A 221 1.48 3.49 8.99
CA ARG A 221 1.72 2.47 7.96
C ARG A 221 0.56 2.32 6.98
N VAL A 222 -0.69 2.39 7.43
CA VAL A 222 -1.88 2.40 6.56
C VAL A 222 -1.82 3.55 5.56
N MET A 223 -1.32 4.71 5.97
CA MET A 223 -1.15 5.87 5.09
C MET A 223 -0.02 5.65 4.09
N THR A 224 1.14 5.16 4.55
CA THR A 224 2.29 4.86 3.66
C THR A 224 2.09 3.66 2.74
N ALA A 225 1.10 2.79 3.02
CA ALA A 225 0.80 1.61 2.21
C ALA A 225 -0.46 1.77 1.33
N ASN A 226 -1.19 2.88 1.47
CA ASN A 226 -2.44 3.17 0.75
C ASN A 226 -3.43 2.01 0.71
N THR A 227 -3.57 1.31 1.83
CA THR A 227 -4.45 0.15 1.92
C THR A 227 -5.92 0.57 1.84
N LEU A 228 -6.23 1.80 2.26
CA LEU A 228 -7.54 2.41 2.11
C LEU A 228 -7.93 2.58 0.63
N GLY A 229 -7.11 3.22 -0.19
CA GLY A 229 -7.39 3.42 -1.60
C GLY A 229 -7.48 2.10 -2.38
N CYS A 230 -6.61 1.14 -2.04
CA CYS A 230 -6.69 -0.21 -2.59
C CYS A 230 -8.00 -0.91 -2.23
N ALA A 231 -8.48 -0.77 -0.99
CA ALA A 231 -9.74 -1.35 -0.53
C ALA A 231 -10.94 -0.75 -1.27
N VAL A 232 -10.96 0.57 -1.49
CA VAL A 232 -12.01 1.25 -2.28
C VAL A 232 -12.13 0.61 -3.66
N LEU A 233 -11.02 0.45 -4.38
CA LEU A 233 -11.05 -0.08 -5.74
C LEU A 233 -11.37 -1.57 -5.79
N LEU A 234 -10.96 -2.33 -4.78
CA LEU A 234 -11.36 -3.72 -4.65
C LEU A 234 -12.87 -3.86 -4.46
N LEU A 235 -13.48 -3.04 -3.59
CA LEU A 235 -14.94 -3.02 -3.42
C LEU A 235 -15.66 -2.55 -4.69
N ALA A 236 -15.12 -1.53 -5.37
CA ALA A 236 -15.64 -1.07 -6.65
C ALA A 236 -15.59 -2.18 -7.73
N SER A 237 -14.57 -3.06 -7.70
CA SER A 237 -14.48 -4.20 -8.62
C SER A 237 -15.58 -5.25 -8.41
N GLU A 238 -16.16 -5.29 -7.21
CA GLU A 238 -17.29 -6.13 -6.83
C GLU A 238 -18.65 -5.38 -6.92
N GLY A 239 -18.65 -4.16 -7.48
CA GLY A 239 -19.85 -3.32 -7.61
C GLY A 239 -20.36 -2.74 -6.29
N VAL A 240 -19.54 -2.75 -5.24
CA VAL A 240 -19.89 -2.20 -3.94
C VAL A 240 -19.56 -0.71 -3.90
N ILE A 241 -20.53 0.11 -3.52
CA ILE A 241 -20.32 1.53 -3.29
C ILE A 241 -19.88 1.73 -1.84
N VAL A 242 -18.67 2.24 -1.63
CA VAL A 242 -18.18 2.62 -0.29
C VAL A 242 -18.89 3.89 0.21
N GLY A 243 -18.97 4.03 1.53
CA GLY A 243 -19.45 5.27 2.14
C GLY A 243 -18.45 6.42 2.03
N ASP A 244 -18.78 7.53 2.69
CA ASP A 244 -17.90 8.69 2.83
C ASP A 244 -16.65 8.39 3.66
N LEU A 245 -15.77 9.39 3.83
CA LEU A 245 -14.52 9.31 4.61
C LEU A 245 -14.67 8.79 6.04
N ASP A 246 -15.88 8.85 6.60
CA ASP A 246 -16.20 8.45 7.97
C ASP A 246 -16.49 6.93 8.10
N ASP A 247 -16.30 6.16 7.02
CA ASP A 247 -16.49 4.70 7.03
C ASP A 247 -15.39 3.97 7.83
N GLY A 248 -15.65 3.80 9.11
CA GLY A 248 -14.79 3.03 10.01
C GLY A 248 -14.57 1.57 9.59
N ALA A 249 -15.44 0.97 8.77
CA ALA A 249 -15.23 -0.38 8.26
C ALA A 249 -14.06 -0.44 7.28
N LEU A 250 -13.96 0.55 6.40
CA LEU A 250 -12.87 0.65 5.43
C LEU A 250 -11.52 0.96 6.14
N GLU A 251 -11.55 1.86 7.13
CA GLU A 251 -10.38 2.15 7.98
C GLU A 251 -9.90 0.86 8.69
N MET A 252 -10.81 0.15 9.37
CA MET A 252 -10.46 -1.07 10.11
C MET A 252 -9.96 -2.20 9.22
N ALA A 253 -10.55 -2.37 8.03
CA ALA A 253 -10.07 -3.37 7.08
C ALA A 253 -8.65 -3.05 6.59
N SER A 254 -8.36 -1.77 6.38
CA SER A 254 -7.04 -1.27 5.95
C SER A 254 -5.98 -1.46 7.03
N ILE A 255 -6.33 -1.20 8.29
CA ILE A 255 -5.47 -1.45 9.45
C ILE A 255 -5.19 -2.94 9.60
N ALA A 256 -6.24 -3.77 9.60
CA ALA A 256 -6.09 -5.21 9.75
C ALA A 256 -5.27 -5.83 8.61
N GLN A 257 -5.38 -5.29 7.39
CA GLN A 257 -4.54 -5.68 6.26
C GLN A 257 -3.06 -5.40 6.55
N CYS A 258 -2.70 -4.22 7.06
CA CYS A 258 -1.30 -3.94 7.42
C CYS A 258 -0.82 -4.85 8.55
N LEU A 259 -1.64 -5.05 9.58
CA LEU A 259 -1.32 -5.92 10.72
C LEU A 259 -1.11 -7.37 10.29
N SER A 260 -1.96 -7.90 9.40
CA SER A 260 -1.82 -9.26 8.91
C SER A 260 -0.54 -9.44 8.08
N MET A 261 -0.17 -8.44 7.28
CA MET A 261 1.11 -8.45 6.57
C MET A 261 2.28 -8.45 7.54
N ASP A 262 2.26 -7.58 8.54
CA ASP A 262 3.36 -7.44 9.49
C ASP A 262 3.52 -8.70 10.32
N MET A 263 2.42 -9.29 10.80
CA MET A 263 2.46 -10.58 11.48
C MET A 263 3.07 -11.69 10.61
N ALA A 264 2.72 -11.74 9.32
CA ALA A 264 3.25 -12.75 8.41
C ALA A 264 4.72 -12.49 8.02
N LYS A 265 5.09 -11.23 7.74
CA LYS A 265 6.48 -10.83 7.48
C LYS A 265 7.36 -11.11 8.68
N GLU A 266 6.86 -10.82 9.87
CA GLU A 266 7.51 -11.13 11.13
C GLU A 266 7.74 -12.63 11.29
N ALA A 267 6.72 -13.45 11.01
CA ALA A 267 6.85 -14.90 11.10
C ALA A 267 7.87 -15.49 10.09
N LEU A 268 8.10 -14.80 8.97
CA LEU A 268 9.09 -15.17 7.96
C LEU A 268 10.49 -14.54 8.17
N GLY A 269 10.68 -13.74 9.23
CA GLY A 269 11.93 -13.00 9.46
C GLY A 269 12.17 -11.83 8.49
N VAL A 270 11.16 -11.47 7.68
CA VAL A 270 11.27 -10.42 6.65
C VAL A 270 11.43 -9.02 7.25
N LEU A 271 10.93 -8.80 8.47
CA LEU A 271 11.03 -7.50 9.15
C LEU A 271 12.37 -7.29 9.86
N GLU A 272 13.14 -8.34 10.12
CA GLU A 272 14.36 -8.25 10.92
C GLU A 272 15.38 -7.30 10.26
N GLY A 273 15.70 -6.21 10.95
CA GLY A 273 16.65 -5.20 10.44
C GLY A 273 16.03 -4.14 9.53
N GLU A 274 14.71 -4.18 9.28
CA GLU A 274 14.06 -3.24 8.38
C GLU A 274 13.93 -1.82 8.92
N LYS A 275 14.04 -0.86 7.98
CA LYS A 275 13.88 0.57 8.31
C LYS A 275 12.45 0.97 8.69
N THR A 276 11.47 0.11 8.47
CA THR A 276 10.07 0.40 8.82
C THR A 276 9.47 -0.72 9.66
N GLU A 277 10.32 -1.49 10.34
CA GLU A 277 9.90 -2.61 11.18
C GLU A 277 8.93 -2.16 12.30
N THR A 278 7.74 -2.77 12.35
CA THR A 278 6.70 -2.46 13.35
C THR A 278 6.94 -3.13 14.71
N VAL A 279 7.85 -4.09 14.78
CA VAL A 279 8.26 -4.77 16.03
C VAL A 279 9.67 -4.37 16.49
N ALA A 280 10.19 -3.23 16.02
CA ALA A 280 11.50 -2.73 16.40
C ALA A 280 11.47 -2.28 17.87
N GLY A 281 12.42 -2.76 18.69
CA GLY A 281 12.43 -2.54 20.14
C GLY A 281 12.10 -3.81 20.92
N ASP A 282 11.13 -3.77 21.83
CA ASP A 282 10.65 -4.98 22.52
C ASP A 282 9.80 -5.84 21.58
N ARG A 283 10.48 -6.60 20.72
CA ARG A 283 9.86 -7.44 19.71
C ARG A 283 8.82 -8.39 20.30
N ARG A 284 9.06 -8.94 21.49
CA ARG A 284 8.13 -9.89 22.12
C ARG A 284 6.84 -9.21 22.54
N GLN A 285 6.92 -8.02 23.13
CA GLN A 285 5.76 -7.23 23.53
C GLN A 285 5.00 -6.71 22.30
N LEU A 286 5.70 -6.08 21.35
CA LEU A 286 5.09 -5.48 20.16
C LEU A 286 4.33 -6.52 19.32
N LYS A 287 4.84 -7.76 19.21
CA LYS A 287 4.12 -8.87 18.57
C LYS A 287 2.76 -9.18 19.25
N ARG A 288 2.69 -9.12 20.58
CA ARG A 288 1.43 -9.33 21.32
C ARG A 288 0.44 -8.19 21.07
N GLU A 289 0.95 -6.98 20.92
CA GLU A 289 0.16 -5.77 20.65
C GLU A 289 -0.43 -5.76 19.24
N LEU A 290 0.38 -6.10 18.22
CA LEU A 290 -0.11 -6.22 16.84
C LEU A 290 -1.24 -7.25 16.73
N ARG A 291 -1.09 -8.40 17.40
CA ARG A 291 -2.13 -9.45 17.44
C ARG A 291 -3.41 -8.97 18.12
N TRP A 292 -3.29 -8.24 19.23
CA TRP A 292 -4.45 -7.68 19.92
C TRP A 292 -5.23 -6.73 19.02
N LEU A 293 -4.54 -5.80 18.34
CA LEU A 293 -5.17 -4.88 17.40
C LEU A 293 -5.84 -5.63 16.25
N TYR A 294 -5.16 -6.61 15.66
CA TYR A 294 -5.70 -7.41 14.56
C TYR A 294 -7.02 -8.07 14.94
N VAL A 295 -7.06 -8.74 16.11
CA VAL A 295 -8.28 -9.40 16.62
C VAL A 295 -9.41 -8.39 16.80
N ARG A 296 -9.12 -7.19 17.33
CA ARG A 296 -10.15 -6.16 17.54
C ARG A 296 -10.70 -5.61 16.23
N CYS A 297 -9.84 -5.39 15.23
CA CYS A 297 -10.28 -4.99 13.89
C CYS A 297 -11.16 -6.08 13.26
N MET A 298 -10.76 -7.35 13.31
CA MET A 298 -11.57 -8.46 12.77
C MET A 298 -12.93 -8.56 13.47
N LYS A 299 -12.96 -8.47 14.81
CA LYS A 299 -14.20 -8.42 15.59
C LYS A 299 -15.09 -7.24 15.16
N TYR A 300 -14.52 -6.04 14.99
CA TYR A 300 -15.29 -4.88 14.53
C TYR A 300 -15.91 -5.12 13.15
N LEU A 301 -15.14 -5.69 12.21
CA LEU A 301 -15.58 -5.97 10.84
C LEU A 301 -16.74 -6.97 10.77
N ASP A 302 -16.87 -7.90 11.72
CA ASP A 302 -17.98 -8.85 11.78
C ASP A 302 -19.35 -8.19 11.90
N ALA A 303 -19.40 -7.00 12.50
CA ALA A 303 -20.63 -6.26 12.65
C ALA A 303 -21.00 -5.45 11.40
N GLN A 304 -20.06 -5.24 10.47
CA GLN A 304 -20.20 -4.28 9.38
C GLN A 304 -21.01 -4.82 8.19
N PRO A 305 -21.60 -3.92 7.38
CA PRO A 305 -22.01 -4.25 6.01
C PRO A 305 -20.81 -4.79 5.22
N HIS A 306 -21.05 -5.73 4.30
CA HIS A 306 -19.99 -6.30 3.44
C HIS A 306 -18.81 -6.96 4.17
N ALA A 307 -19.00 -7.39 5.43
CA ALA A 307 -17.99 -8.04 6.24
C ALA A 307 -17.23 -9.16 5.51
N GLU A 308 -17.89 -9.91 4.62
CA GLU A 308 -17.25 -10.98 3.82
C GLU A 308 -16.11 -10.45 2.92
N PHE A 309 -16.30 -9.31 2.25
CA PHE A 309 -15.27 -8.70 1.40
C PHE A 309 -14.19 -8.03 2.24
N LEU A 310 -14.60 -7.27 3.26
CA LEU A 310 -13.67 -6.54 4.13
C LEU A 310 -12.80 -7.47 4.98
N ARG A 311 -13.33 -8.61 5.44
CA ARG A 311 -12.54 -9.62 6.19
C ARG A 311 -11.54 -10.32 5.28
N ARG A 312 -11.94 -10.65 4.06
CA ARG A 312 -11.01 -11.18 3.06
C ARG A 312 -9.90 -10.17 2.82
N PHE A 313 -10.25 -8.88 2.66
CA PHE A 313 -9.30 -7.79 2.54
C PHE A 313 -8.32 -7.72 3.75
N ALA A 314 -8.87 -7.66 4.94
CA ALA A 314 -8.17 -7.53 6.20
C ALA A 314 -7.20 -8.68 6.53
N SER A 315 -7.57 -9.93 6.29
CA SER A 315 -6.82 -11.11 6.77
C SER A 315 -5.78 -11.65 5.80
N SER A 316 -5.81 -11.19 4.56
CA SER A 316 -4.99 -11.69 3.45
C SER A 316 -3.49 -11.66 3.63
N GLY A 317 -2.92 -10.75 4.42
CA GLY A 317 -1.49 -10.66 4.67
C GLY A 317 -0.95 -11.98 5.22
N LEU A 318 -1.78 -12.70 5.98
CA LEU A 318 -1.48 -14.05 6.49
C LEU A 318 -1.29 -15.10 5.39
N HIS A 319 -1.84 -14.87 4.21
CA HIS A 319 -1.82 -15.81 3.09
C HIS A 319 -0.87 -15.36 1.99
N TYR A 320 -0.97 -14.11 1.53
CA TYR A 320 -0.19 -13.68 0.37
C TYR A 320 1.26 -13.41 0.72
N VAL A 321 1.59 -12.98 1.94
CA VAL A 321 2.99 -12.72 2.30
C VAL A 321 3.85 -14.00 2.15
N PRO A 322 3.42 -15.17 2.63
CA PRO A 322 4.11 -16.43 2.37
C PRO A 322 4.11 -16.91 0.91
N MET A 323 3.21 -16.42 0.06
CA MET A 323 3.02 -16.91 -1.31
C MET A 323 3.60 -16.00 -2.39
N MET A 324 3.80 -14.71 -2.10
CA MET A 324 4.23 -13.74 -3.10
C MET A 324 5.75 -13.72 -3.25
N ASP A 325 6.18 -13.73 -4.51
CA ASP A 325 7.58 -13.59 -4.92
C ASP A 325 8.26 -12.41 -4.21
N ARG A 326 7.62 -11.23 -4.16
CA ARG A 326 8.14 -10.01 -3.48
C ARG A 326 8.77 -10.27 -2.11
N TYR A 327 8.12 -11.08 -1.27
CA TYR A 327 8.56 -11.35 0.10
C TYR A 327 9.48 -12.57 0.17
N LEU A 328 9.24 -13.58 -0.66
CA LEU A 328 10.14 -14.74 -0.77
C LEU A 328 11.53 -14.35 -1.29
N GLU A 329 11.61 -13.36 -2.20
CA GLU A 329 12.85 -12.73 -2.65
C GLU A 329 13.62 -12.13 -1.47
N ARG A 330 12.93 -11.46 -0.54
CA ARG A 330 13.53 -10.88 0.67
C ARG A 330 14.02 -11.94 1.65
N VAL A 331 13.23 -12.98 1.88
CA VAL A 331 13.65 -14.14 2.71
C VAL A 331 14.93 -14.79 2.16
N ARG A 332 15.15 -14.73 0.84
CA ARG A 332 16.33 -15.27 0.16
C ARG A 332 17.50 -14.29 0.05
N GLY A 333 17.49 -13.19 0.82
CA GLY A 333 18.55 -12.19 0.78
C GLY A 333 18.43 -11.21 -0.39
N HIS A 334 17.21 -10.77 -0.68
CA HIS A 334 16.89 -9.78 -1.72
C HIS A 334 17.17 -10.22 -3.16
N ILE A 335 17.18 -11.53 -3.43
CA ILE A 335 17.42 -12.08 -4.77
C ILE A 335 16.10 -12.11 -5.55
N ARG A 336 16.04 -11.43 -6.71
CA ARG A 336 14.88 -11.44 -7.62
C ARG A 336 14.59 -12.85 -8.16
N PHE A 337 13.31 -13.19 -8.25
CA PHE A 337 12.88 -14.32 -9.09
C PHE A 337 12.65 -13.84 -10.51
N PRO A 338 13.23 -14.51 -11.53
CA PRO A 338 13.08 -14.05 -12.91
C PRO A 338 11.61 -14.07 -13.33
N ILE A 339 11.20 -13.07 -14.12
CA ILE A 339 9.87 -13.02 -14.71
C ILE A 339 9.79 -14.12 -15.77
N ARG A 340 9.06 -15.20 -15.46
CA ARG A 340 8.85 -16.32 -16.39
C ARG A 340 8.13 -15.85 -17.65
N GLU A 341 8.41 -16.48 -18.78
CA GLU A 341 7.82 -16.15 -20.08
C GLU A 341 6.27 -16.10 -20.06
N SER A 342 5.64 -17.02 -19.34
CA SER A 342 4.17 -17.03 -19.17
C SER A 342 3.66 -15.80 -18.44
N VAL A 343 4.42 -15.29 -17.46
CA VAL A 343 4.09 -14.08 -16.71
C VAL A 343 4.37 -12.85 -17.57
N ALA A 344 5.49 -12.83 -18.31
CA ALA A 344 5.80 -11.75 -19.25
C ALA A 344 4.67 -11.51 -20.27
N ARG A 345 4.06 -12.58 -20.80
CA ARG A 345 2.88 -12.46 -21.68
C ARG A 345 1.66 -11.82 -21.00
N ILE A 346 1.47 -12.06 -19.71
CA ILE A 346 0.36 -11.46 -18.93
C ILE A 346 0.67 -9.99 -18.62
N LEU A 347 1.94 -9.62 -18.48
CA LEU A 347 2.38 -8.25 -18.23
C LEU A 347 2.32 -7.36 -19.47
N GLU A 348 2.55 -7.92 -20.67
CA GLU A 348 2.65 -7.16 -21.92
C GLU A 348 1.50 -6.15 -22.15
N PRO A 349 0.21 -6.49 -21.92
CA PRO A 349 -0.90 -5.54 -22.10
C PRO A 349 -0.84 -4.30 -21.21
N PHE A 350 -0.09 -4.35 -20.10
CA PHE A 350 0.07 -3.22 -19.17
C PHE A 350 1.18 -2.25 -19.59
N ILE A 351 2.00 -2.59 -20.58
CA ILE A 351 3.11 -1.77 -21.05
C ILE A 351 2.63 -0.83 -22.16
N LYS A 352 2.54 0.48 -21.86
CA LYS A 352 2.27 1.53 -22.84
C LYS A 352 3.57 1.95 -23.49
N ARG A 353 3.91 1.32 -24.62
CA ARG A 353 5.03 1.75 -25.46
C ARG A 353 4.68 3.08 -26.13
N GLU A 354 5.53 4.10 -25.99
CA GLU A 354 5.37 5.30 -26.80
C GLU A 354 5.47 4.91 -28.29
N PRO A 355 4.66 5.50 -29.19
CA PRO A 355 4.88 5.33 -30.62
C PRO A 355 6.29 5.83 -30.92
N THR A 356 7.15 4.96 -31.46
CA THR A 356 8.48 5.38 -31.91
C THR A 356 8.28 6.57 -32.83
N PRO A 357 8.85 7.76 -32.55
CA PRO A 357 8.68 8.90 -33.44
C PRO A 357 9.20 8.48 -34.81
N ASN A 358 8.31 8.51 -35.82
CA ASN A 358 8.66 8.27 -37.21
C ASN A 358 9.83 9.20 -37.56
N LYS A 359 11.06 8.69 -37.51
CA LYS A 359 12.24 9.42 -37.97
C LYS A 359 12.02 9.69 -39.44
N SER A 360 11.76 10.95 -39.75
CA SER A 360 11.55 11.48 -41.08
C SER A 360 12.73 11.13 -42.00
N GLY A 361 12.40 10.48 -43.11
CA GLY A 361 13.14 10.31 -44.36
C GLY A 361 14.65 10.55 -44.36
N ARG A 362 15.43 9.51 -44.06
CA ARG A 362 16.53 8.98 -44.92
C ARG A 362 17.37 7.87 -44.28
N GLU A 363 17.15 7.51 -43.02
CA GLU A 363 17.79 6.35 -42.37
C GLU A 363 16.88 5.12 -42.20
N ALA A 364 15.65 5.16 -42.71
CA ALA A 364 14.67 4.08 -42.55
C ALA A 364 15.11 2.76 -43.22
N ASP A 365 15.99 2.79 -44.22
CA ASP A 365 16.41 1.56 -44.90
C ASP A 365 17.52 0.79 -44.18
N HIS A 366 18.18 1.39 -43.18
CA HIS A 366 19.23 0.68 -42.42
C HIS A 366 18.81 0.25 -41.01
N ILE A 367 17.78 0.87 -40.43
CA ILE A 367 17.36 0.60 -39.04
C ILE A 367 16.16 -0.36 -38.94
N ALA A 368 15.53 -0.75 -40.05
CA ALA A 368 14.47 -1.76 -40.06
C ALA A 368 14.92 -3.15 -39.53
N GLN A 369 16.22 -3.38 -39.31
CA GLN A 369 16.75 -4.56 -38.64
C GLN A 369 16.95 -4.43 -37.11
N VAL A 370 16.85 -3.23 -36.51
CA VAL A 370 17.23 -3.02 -35.09
C VAL A 370 16.05 -2.74 -34.16
N VAL A 371 14.84 -2.45 -34.66
CA VAL A 371 13.70 -2.07 -33.77
C VAL A 371 12.74 -3.22 -33.45
N ASN A 372 13.14 -4.47 -33.73
CA ASN A 372 12.43 -5.67 -33.27
C ASN A 372 13.20 -6.42 -32.19
N GLU A 373 14.15 -5.79 -31.49
CA GLU A 373 14.71 -6.41 -30.30
C GLU A 373 13.66 -6.37 -29.17
N PRO A 374 13.12 -7.53 -28.75
CA PRO A 374 12.27 -7.59 -27.56
C PRO A 374 13.08 -7.09 -26.37
N ILE A 375 12.41 -6.44 -25.41
CA ILE A 375 12.99 -6.11 -24.11
C ILE A 375 13.60 -7.42 -23.57
N THR A 376 14.93 -7.46 -23.51
CA THR A 376 15.66 -8.58 -22.95
C THR A 376 15.35 -8.61 -21.47
N VAL A 377 14.37 -9.42 -21.09
CA VAL A 377 14.26 -9.91 -19.72
C VAL A 377 15.50 -10.79 -19.53
N ALA A 378 16.50 -10.30 -18.82
CA ALA A 378 17.64 -11.13 -18.43
C ALA A 378 17.10 -12.39 -17.72
N LEU A 379 17.48 -13.56 -18.25
CA LEU A 379 17.07 -14.88 -17.76
C LEU A 379 17.79 -15.27 -16.47
#